data_AF-A0A087E3E2-F1
#
_entry.id   AF-A0A087E3E2-F1
#
_cell.length_a   1.000
_cell.length_b   1.000
_cell.length_c   1.000
_cell.angle_alpha   90.00
_cell.angle_beta   90.00
_cell.angle_gamma   90.00
#
_symmetry.space_group_name_H-M   'P 1'
#
loop_
_entity.id
_entity.type
_entity.pdbx_description
1 polymer ?
#
loop_
_entity_poly.entity_id
_entity_poly.type
_entity_poly.pdbx_seq_one_letter_code
_entity_poly.pdbx_strand_id
1 'polypeptide(L)'
;MLAPSLRIDELTEVAESLIRHGHATEASLEEFLTSQRFPGKAKCRASLALVVTGSDSPKETQLRLCLYSYGLERFEVNYRVPDILSDQGGDITLDLADCELKIGIEYAGDQHRTEQRQWRRDLQKHRLLESMGWMILQVTQLDLANPINRERLAMRIASARAQRAGHPLMLSTQIPWEMLADRRRHSLR
;
A
#
# COMPACT_ATOMS: atom_id res chain seq x y z
N MET A 1 6.95 -25.15 -8.93
CA MET A 1 7.13 -24.27 -7.75
C MET A 1 7.41 -22.86 -8.26
N LEU A 2 6.55 -21.88 -7.97
CA LEU A 2 6.60 -20.52 -8.56
C LEU A 2 7.59 -19.57 -7.85
N ALA A 3 8.02 -19.88 -6.64
CA ALA A 3 8.83 -18.98 -5.81
C ALA A 3 10.14 -18.47 -6.46
N PRO A 4 10.91 -19.27 -7.22
CA PRO A 4 12.13 -18.79 -7.86
C PRO A 4 11.90 -17.74 -8.95
N SER A 5 10.81 -17.88 -9.71
CA SER A 5 10.49 -17.04 -10.87
C SER A 5 9.84 -15.71 -10.50
N LEU A 6 9.30 -15.59 -9.29
CA LEU A 6 8.67 -14.36 -8.81
C LEU A 6 9.70 -13.42 -8.17
N ARG A 7 9.44 -12.12 -8.27
CA ARG A 7 10.14 -11.07 -7.52
C ARG A 7 9.63 -11.02 -6.07
N ILE A 8 10.36 -10.30 -5.20
CA ILE A 8 10.00 -10.15 -3.79
C ILE A 8 8.65 -9.43 -3.64
N ASP A 9 8.40 -8.37 -4.42
CA ASP A 9 7.11 -7.65 -4.42
C ASP A 9 5.94 -8.55 -4.82
N GLU A 10 6.12 -9.36 -5.87
CA GLU A 10 5.10 -10.31 -6.33
C GLU A 10 4.84 -11.41 -5.29
N LEU A 11 5.87 -11.86 -4.59
CA LEU A 11 5.72 -12.81 -3.47
C LEU A 11 5.02 -12.18 -2.27
N THR A 12 5.21 -10.89 -2.00
CA THR A 12 4.48 -10.17 -0.95
C THR A 12 3.01 -10.05 -1.32
N GLU A 13 2.68 -9.70 -2.57
CA GLU A 13 1.29 -9.69 -3.07
C GLU A 13 0.62 -11.07 -2.91
N VAL A 14 1.32 -12.15 -3.26
CA VAL A 14 0.82 -13.52 -3.08
C VAL A 14 0.61 -13.86 -1.60
N ALA A 15 1.59 -13.55 -0.74
CA ALA A 15 1.49 -13.82 0.70
C ALA A 15 0.31 -13.09 1.34
N GLU A 16 0.15 -11.79 1.08
CA GLU A 16 -0.98 -11.00 1.56
C GLU A 16 -2.30 -11.51 1.00
N SER A 17 -2.34 -11.94 -0.26
CA SER A 17 -3.54 -12.54 -0.83
C SER A 17 -3.91 -13.87 -0.17
N LEU A 18 -2.94 -14.73 0.17
CA LEU A 18 -3.21 -15.97 0.91
C LEU A 18 -3.77 -15.68 2.30
N ILE A 19 -3.23 -14.66 2.99
CA ILE A 19 -3.70 -14.24 4.31
C ILE A 19 -5.10 -13.65 4.23
N ARG A 20 -5.35 -12.71 3.30
CA ARG A 20 -6.65 -12.05 3.10
C ARG A 20 -7.79 -13.06 2.87
N HIS A 21 -7.53 -14.12 2.11
CA HIS A 21 -8.55 -15.14 1.80
C HIS A 21 -8.57 -16.31 2.79
N GLY A 22 -7.82 -16.24 3.90
CA GLY A 22 -7.81 -17.25 4.95
C GLY A 22 -7.14 -18.58 4.55
N HIS A 23 -6.33 -18.59 3.50
CA HIS A 23 -5.58 -19.78 3.06
C HIS A 23 -4.29 -20.00 3.87
N ALA A 24 -3.78 -18.95 4.51
CA ALA A 24 -2.62 -19.03 5.40
C ALA A 24 -2.69 -17.93 6.48
N THR A 25 -1.87 -18.06 7.51
CA THR A 25 -1.58 -16.97 8.46
C THR A 25 -0.11 -16.58 8.29
N GLU A 26 0.27 -15.38 8.76
CA GLU A 26 1.68 -15.00 8.78
C GLU A 26 2.52 -16.04 9.54
N ALA A 27 2.02 -16.50 10.69
CA ALA A 27 2.66 -17.55 11.49
C ALA A 27 2.81 -18.88 10.74
N SER A 28 1.79 -19.34 9.99
CA SER A 28 1.91 -20.59 9.25
C SER A 28 2.88 -20.48 8.07
N LEU A 29 2.98 -19.31 7.44
CA LEU A 29 4.00 -19.03 6.43
C LEU A 29 5.41 -18.99 7.04
N GLU A 30 5.59 -18.37 8.22
CA GLU A 30 6.87 -18.39 8.94
C GLU A 30 7.30 -19.81 9.33
N GLU A 31 6.37 -20.63 9.81
CA GLU A 31 6.61 -22.02 10.17
C GLU A 31 7.01 -22.85 8.94
N PHE A 32 6.29 -22.69 7.82
CA PHE A 32 6.64 -23.34 6.56
C PHE A 32 8.03 -22.95 6.08
N LEU A 33 8.36 -21.65 6.14
CA LEU A 33 9.68 -21.15 5.79
C LEU A 33 10.76 -21.63 6.75
N THR A 34 10.44 -21.97 8.00
CA THR A 34 11.42 -22.51 8.94
C THR A 34 11.69 -24.00 8.69
N SER A 35 10.63 -24.78 8.48
CA SER A 35 10.68 -26.24 8.38
C SER A 35 11.11 -26.78 7.01
N GLN A 36 10.83 -26.06 5.91
CA GLN A 36 11.07 -26.57 4.56
C GLN A 36 12.35 -26.02 3.92
N ARG A 37 12.96 -26.81 3.04
CA ARG A 37 14.06 -26.39 2.16
C ARG A 37 13.60 -26.44 0.72
N PHE A 38 13.68 -25.30 0.03
CA PHE A 38 13.28 -25.22 -1.38
C PHE A 38 13.95 -24.01 -2.07
N PRO A 39 14.13 -24.05 -3.41
CA PRO A 39 14.62 -22.91 -4.18
C PRO A 39 13.70 -21.69 -4.05
N GLY A 40 14.27 -20.49 -3.84
CA GLY A 40 13.50 -19.24 -3.67
C GLY A 40 13.10 -18.91 -2.23
N LYS A 41 13.40 -19.78 -1.26
CA LYS A 41 13.14 -19.55 0.19
C LYS A 41 13.66 -18.20 0.71
N ALA A 42 14.83 -17.74 0.25
CA ALA A 42 15.37 -16.44 0.65
C ALA A 42 14.47 -15.27 0.21
N LYS A 43 13.93 -15.31 -1.02
CA LYS A 43 12.96 -14.32 -1.51
C LYS A 43 11.66 -14.37 -0.71
N CYS A 44 11.16 -15.56 -0.38
CA CYS A 44 9.97 -15.70 0.46
C CYS A 44 10.16 -15.14 1.88
N ARG A 45 11.36 -15.29 2.46
CA ARG A 45 11.69 -14.65 3.75
C ARG A 45 11.72 -13.13 3.65
N ALA A 46 12.31 -12.60 2.59
CA ALA A 46 12.33 -11.16 2.34
C ALA A 46 10.91 -10.61 2.10
N SER A 47 10.09 -11.31 1.32
CA SER A 47 8.71 -10.89 1.05
C SER A 47 7.86 -10.88 2.31
N LEU A 48 8.03 -11.88 3.19
CA LEU A 48 7.31 -11.95 4.46
C LEU A 48 7.69 -10.81 5.41
N ALA A 49 8.92 -10.29 5.34
CA ALA A 49 9.31 -9.09 6.08
C ALA A 49 8.63 -7.79 5.58
N LEU A 50 8.01 -7.82 4.40
CA LEU A 50 7.27 -6.69 3.81
C LEU A 50 5.74 -6.83 3.92
N VAL A 51 5.27 -7.97 4.45
CA VAL A 51 3.84 -8.26 4.58
C VAL A 51 3.21 -7.28 5.57
N VAL A 52 2.11 -6.68 5.15
CA VAL A 52 1.20 -5.91 6.02
C VAL A 52 -0.20 -6.41 5.73
N THR A 53 -0.89 -6.87 6.77
CA THR A 53 -2.26 -7.39 6.65
C THR A 53 -3.26 -6.23 6.55
N GLY A 54 -4.42 -6.50 5.94
CA GLY A 54 -5.54 -5.55 5.86
C GLY A 54 -5.77 -4.88 4.50
N SER A 55 -4.85 -5.04 3.54
CA SER A 55 -5.09 -4.58 2.17
C SER A 55 -6.15 -5.42 1.48
N ASP A 56 -7.10 -4.78 0.80
CA ASP A 56 -8.26 -5.43 0.19
C ASP A 56 -7.98 -5.96 -1.22
N SER A 57 -6.92 -5.48 -1.88
CA SER A 57 -6.52 -5.93 -3.21
C SER A 57 -5.01 -6.05 -3.40
N PRO A 58 -4.51 -6.90 -4.33
CA PRO A 58 -3.09 -6.92 -4.68
C PRO A 58 -2.55 -5.57 -5.20
N LYS A 59 -3.43 -4.71 -5.75
CA LYS A 59 -3.04 -3.41 -6.30
C LYS A 59 -2.73 -2.38 -5.22
N GLU A 60 -3.42 -2.44 -4.10
CA GLU A 60 -3.10 -1.66 -2.91
C GLU A 60 -1.78 -2.11 -2.28
N THR A 61 -1.52 -3.42 -2.20
CA THR A 61 -0.19 -3.95 -1.82
C THR A 61 0.90 -3.40 -2.74
N GLN A 62 0.69 -3.48 -4.06
CA GLN A 62 1.62 -2.95 -5.06
C GLN A 62 1.86 -1.44 -4.91
N LEU A 63 0.81 -0.66 -4.65
CA LEU A 63 0.89 0.76 -4.38
C LEU A 63 1.74 1.04 -3.13
N ARG A 64 1.46 0.37 -2.01
CA ARG A 64 2.22 0.52 -0.77
C ARG A 64 3.71 0.21 -0.97
N LEU A 65 4.02 -0.94 -1.55
CA LEU A 65 5.41 -1.34 -1.81
C LEU A 65 6.12 -0.37 -2.74
N CYS A 66 5.43 0.15 -3.76
CA CYS A 66 5.95 1.20 -4.61
C CYS A 66 6.37 2.41 -3.78
N LEU A 67 5.48 2.98 -2.95
CA LEU A 67 5.79 4.15 -2.13
C LEU A 67 6.94 3.87 -1.13
N TYR A 68 6.93 2.71 -0.48
CA TYR A 68 7.95 2.31 0.48
C TYR A 68 9.34 2.21 -0.16
N SER A 69 9.40 1.74 -1.42
CA SER A 69 10.65 1.67 -2.19
C SER A 69 11.27 3.04 -2.51
N TYR A 70 10.50 4.12 -2.42
CA TYR A 70 10.97 5.52 -2.54
C TYR A 70 11.16 6.21 -1.18
N GLY A 71 11.08 5.47 -0.08
CA GLY A 71 11.25 6.00 1.28
C GLY A 71 9.99 6.62 1.88
N LEU A 72 8.86 6.57 1.18
CA LEU A 72 7.56 7.05 1.66
C LEU A 72 6.87 5.95 2.45
N GLU A 73 7.19 5.86 3.73
CA GLU A 73 6.64 4.87 4.66
C GLU A 73 5.67 5.51 5.67
N ARG A 74 5.20 4.69 6.62
CA ARG A 74 4.27 5.05 7.72
C ARG A 74 2.86 5.35 7.23
N PHE A 75 2.39 4.54 6.27
CA PHE A 75 0.98 4.54 5.90
C PHE A 75 0.25 3.43 6.66
N GLU A 76 -0.89 3.76 7.26
CA GLU A 76 -1.85 2.79 7.78
C GLU A 76 -2.66 2.21 6.61
N VAL A 77 -2.78 0.90 6.54
CA VAL A 77 -3.51 0.19 5.47
C VAL A 77 -4.97 0.03 5.86
N ASN A 78 -5.90 0.25 4.90
CA ASN A 78 -7.35 0.13 5.10
C ASN A 78 -7.84 0.88 6.35
N TYR A 79 -7.32 2.11 6.50
CA TYR A 79 -7.54 2.93 7.67
C TYR A 79 -8.99 3.37 7.76
N ARG A 80 -9.68 2.96 8.83
CA ARG A 80 -11.02 3.44 9.16
C ARG A 80 -10.92 4.85 9.76
N VAL A 81 -11.48 5.83 9.07
CA VAL A 81 -11.51 7.20 9.55
C VAL A 81 -12.56 7.30 10.69
N PRO A 82 -12.16 7.73 11.90
CA PRO A 82 -13.07 7.80 13.03
C PRO A 82 -14.12 8.90 12.84
N ASP A 83 -15.25 8.74 13.55
CA ASP A 83 -16.32 9.73 13.69
C ASP A 83 -16.99 10.17 12.37
N ILE A 84 -16.80 9.42 11.29
CA ILE A 84 -17.49 9.63 10.01
C ILE A 84 -18.07 8.34 9.46
N LEU A 85 -19.25 8.45 8.86
CA LEU A 85 -19.93 7.36 8.18
C LEU A 85 -20.33 7.84 6.78
N SER A 86 -20.38 6.92 5.84
CA SER A 86 -21.01 7.15 4.54
C SER A 86 -22.49 7.46 4.69
N ASP A 87 -23.11 8.01 3.64
CA ASP A 87 -24.56 8.26 3.58
C ASP A 87 -25.42 7.01 3.84
N GLN A 88 -24.84 5.81 3.71
CA GLN A 88 -25.51 4.53 3.97
C GLN A 88 -25.21 3.97 5.37
N GLY A 89 -24.53 4.72 6.25
CA GLY A 89 -24.18 4.32 7.61
C GLY A 89 -22.98 3.37 7.71
N GLY A 90 -22.33 3.05 6.59
CA GLY A 90 -21.11 2.24 6.57
C GLY A 90 -19.86 3.06 6.87
N ASP A 91 -18.84 2.42 7.41
CA ASP A 91 -17.53 3.02 7.70
C ASP A 91 -16.86 3.58 6.44
N ILE A 92 -16.12 4.67 6.61
CA ILE A 92 -15.26 5.22 5.57
C ILE A 92 -13.83 4.77 5.82
N THR A 93 -13.28 4.05 4.85
CA THR A 93 -11.89 3.58 4.88
C THR A 93 -11.03 4.27 3.82
N LEU A 94 -9.73 4.31 4.04
CA LEU A 94 -8.71 4.76 3.09
C LEU A 94 -7.72 3.62 2.86
N ASP A 95 -7.39 3.30 1.61
CA ASP A 95 -6.48 2.19 1.29
C ASP A 95 -5.13 2.37 1.98
N LEU A 96 -4.59 3.59 1.92
CA LEU A 96 -3.42 4.04 2.66
C LEU A 96 -3.68 5.41 3.30
N ALA A 97 -3.36 5.56 4.58
CA ALA A 97 -3.51 6.82 5.31
C ALA A 97 -2.22 7.25 6.00
N ASP A 98 -1.84 8.52 5.83
CA ASP A 98 -0.95 9.24 6.74
C ASP A 98 -1.84 10.05 7.68
N CYS A 99 -2.11 9.49 8.86
CA CYS A 99 -3.05 10.04 9.82
C CYS A 99 -2.58 11.37 10.42
N GLU A 100 -1.27 11.53 10.61
CA GLU A 100 -0.67 12.77 11.13
C GLU A 100 -0.87 13.93 10.16
N LEU A 101 -0.68 13.69 8.85
CA LEU A 101 -0.82 14.72 7.83
C LEU A 101 -2.24 14.83 7.24
N LYS A 102 -3.15 13.93 7.65
CA LYS A 102 -4.48 13.72 7.06
C LYS A 102 -4.40 13.59 5.53
N ILE A 103 -3.58 12.66 5.04
CA ILE A 103 -3.48 12.32 3.62
C ILE A 103 -4.02 10.91 3.41
N GLY A 104 -4.99 10.74 2.52
CA GLY A 104 -5.47 9.45 2.05
C GLY A 104 -4.99 9.19 0.63
N ILE A 105 -4.55 7.97 0.34
CA ILE A 105 -4.15 7.54 -1.01
C ILE A 105 -5.04 6.37 -1.38
N GLU A 106 -5.75 6.47 -2.51
CA GLU A 106 -6.72 5.46 -2.94
C GLU A 106 -6.39 4.92 -4.33
N TYR A 107 -6.42 3.61 -4.49
CA TYR A 107 -6.28 2.95 -5.77
C TYR A 107 -7.63 2.90 -6.50
N ALA A 108 -7.77 3.71 -7.55
CA ALA A 108 -8.91 3.70 -8.45
C ALA A 108 -8.68 2.69 -9.58
N GLY A 109 -9.28 1.50 -9.44
CA GLY A 109 -9.32 0.50 -10.51
C GLY A 109 -10.14 0.94 -11.72
N ASP A 110 -9.81 0.42 -12.91
CA ASP A 110 -10.47 0.80 -14.17
C ASP A 110 -11.96 0.42 -14.23
N GLN A 111 -12.40 -0.52 -13.38
CA GLN A 111 -13.80 -0.98 -13.30
C GLN A 111 -14.75 0.08 -12.73
N HIS A 112 -14.25 1.11 -12.04
CA HIS A 112 -15.08 2.13 -11.41
C HIS A 112 -15.72 3.12 -12.39
N ARG A 113 -15.21 3.19 -13.63
CA ARG A 113 -15.54 4.26 -14.58
C ARG A 113 -16.89 4.07 -15.28
N THR A 114 -17.46 2.86 -15.24
CA THR A 114 -18.67 2.49 -15.99
C THR A 114 -19.95 2.48 -15.15
N GLU A 115 -19.88 2.58 -13.82
CA GLU A 115 -21.06 2.52 -12.95
C GLU A 115 -21.35 3.86 -12.26
N GLN A 116 -22.40 4.56 -12.72
CA GLN A 116 -22.78 5.89 -12.22
C GLN A 116 -23.05 5.90 -10.70
N ARG A 117 -23.56 4.80 -10.14
CA ARG A 117 -23.82 4.68 -8.69
C ARG A 117 -22.54 4.67 -7.87
N GLN A 118 -21.54 3.91 -8.29
CA GLN A 118 -20.25 3.84 -7.60
C GLN A 118 -19.55 5.21 -7.66
N TRP A 119 -19.52 5.83 -8.84
CA TRP A 119 -18.92 7.17 -9.00
C TRP A 119 -19.54 8.22 -8.06
N ARG A 120 -20.87 8.22 -7.89
CA ARG A 120 -21.54 9.14 -6.95
C ARG A 120 -21.13 8.87 -5.50
N ARG A 121 -21.03 7.60 -5.10
CA ARG A 121 -20.58 7.22 -3.75
C ARG A 121 -19.15 7.65 -3.48
N ASP A 122 -18.24 7.42 -4.43
CA ASP A 122 -16.84 7.83 -4.31
C ASP A 122 -16.73 9.35 -4.19
N LEU A 123 -17.48 10.11 -5.00
CA LEU A 123 -17.53 11.56 -4.93
C LEU A 123 -18.05 12.07 -3.57
N GLN A 124 -19.09 11.43 -3.02
CA GLN A 124 -19.62 11.77 -1.69
C GLN A 124 -18.61 11.46 -0.60
N LYS A 125 -17.97 10.29 -0.65
CA LYS A 125 -16.89 9.88 0.26
C LYS A 125 -15.77 10.91 0.26
N HIS A 126 -15.28 11.32 -0.91
CA HIS A 126 -14.19 12.31 -1.03
C HIS A 126 -14.59 13.67 -0.47
N ARG A 127 -15.80 14.17 -0.76
CA ARG A 127 -16.28 15.45 -0.20
C ARG A 127 -16.35 15.42 1.32
N LEU A 128 -16.82 14.31 1.89
CA LEU A 128 -16.89 14.14 3.34
C LEU A 128 -15.48 14.11 3.95
N LEU A 129 -14.56 13.35 3.37
CA LEU A 129 -13.16 13.31 3.79
C LEU A 129 -12.50 14.71 3.71
N GLU A 130 -12.69 15.42 2.61
CA GLU A 130 -12.21 16.79 2.42
C GLU A 130 -12.75 17.75 3.47
N SER A 131 -14.05 17.66 3.80
CA SER A 131 -14.66 18.49 4.86
C SER A 131 -14.05 18.26 6.25
N MET A 132 -13.45 17.08 6.46
CA MET A 132 -12.74 16.71 7.70
C MET A 132 -11.23 17.03 7.64
N GLY A 133 -10.80 17.72 6.57
CA GLY A 133 -9.43 18.16 6.36
C GLY A 133 -8.52 17.11 5.72
N TRP A 134 -9.06 15.99 5.22
CA TRP A 134 -8.26 15.01 4.49
C TRP A 134 -7.93 15.51 3.08
N MET A 135 -6.70 15.24 2.63
CA MET A 135 -6.30 15.38 1.23
C MET A 135 -6.32 13.99 0.60
N ILE A 136 -7.16 13.78 -0.41
CA ILE A 136 -7.30 12.48 -1.08
C ILE A 136 -6.53 12.48 -2.40
N LEU A 137 -5.63 11.52 -2.57
CA LEU A 137 -4.78 11.35 -3.73
C LEU A 137 -5.13 10.04 -4.43
N GLN A 138 -5.80 10.15 -5.58
CA GLN A 138 -6.15 8.97 -6.37
C GLN A 138 -4.97 8.46 -7.19
N VAL A 139 -4.82 7.14 -7.24
CA VAL A 139 -3.79 6.41 -7.98
C VAL A 139 -4.46 5.38 -8.87
N THR A 140 -3.99 5.27 -10.11
CA THR A 140 -4.53 4.34 -11.10
C THR A 140 -3.47 3.34 -11.54
N GLN A 141 -3.87 2.38 -12.37
CA GLN A 141 -2.91 1.46 -12.99
C GLN A 141 -1.85 2.19 -13.83
N LEU A 142 -2.18 3.36 -14.41
CA LEU A 142 -1.25 4.15 -15.19
C LEU A 142 -0.07 4.64 -14.33
N ASP A 143 -0.33 5.06 -13.10
CA ASP A 143 0.69 5.52 -12.15
C ASP A 143 1.67 4.40 -11.78
N LEU A 144 1.22 3.14 -11.80
CA LEU A 144 2.03 1.96 -11.44
C LEU A 144 2.65 1.24 -12.65
N ALA A 145 2.35 1.68 -13.88
CA ALA A 145 2.63 0.93 -15.11
C ALA A 145 4.11 0.75 -15.44
N ASN A 146 4.98 1.71 -15.09
CA ASN A 146 6.40 1.67 -15.41
C ASN A 146 7.22 2.52 -14.40
N PRO A 147 8.56 2.41 -14.39
CA PRO A 147 9.40 3.11 -13.42
C PRO A 147 9.23 4.64 -13.41
N ILE A 148 9.09 5.27 -14.59
CA ILE A 148 8.93 6.73 -14.70
C ILE A 148 7.62 7.18 -14.04
N ASN A 149 6.53 6.44 -14.28
CA ASN A 149 5.24 6.76 -13.67
C ASN A 149 5.27 6.56 -12.15
N ARG A 150 5.94 5.50 -11.68
CA ARG A 150 6.12 5.23 -10.24
C ARG A 150 6.93 6.33 -9.54
N GLU A 151 7.99 6.80 -10.18
CA GLU A 151 8.79 7.92 -9.69
C GLU A 151 7.96 9.21 -9.60
N ARG A 152 7.19 9.53 -10.66
CA ARG A 152 6.28 10.68 -10.64
C ARG A 152 5.21 10.56 -9.56
N LEU A 153 4.66 9.37 -9.35
CA LEU A 153 3.73 9.10 -8.26
C LEU A 153 4.40 9.40 -6.92
N ALA A 154 5.59 8.85 -6.66
CA ALA A 154 6.33 9.11 -5.43
C ALA A 154 6.62 10.60 -5.22
N MET A 155 7.04 11.33 -6.26
CA MET A 155 7.22 12.78 -6.22
C MET A 155 5.94 13.52 -5.86
N ARG A 156 4.80 13.13 -6.45
CA ARG A 156 3.49 13.72 -6.16
C ARG A 156 3.08 13.51 -4.70
N ILE A 157 3.22 12.28 -4.18
CA ILE A 157 2.90 11.96 -2.78
C ILE A 157 3.84 12.70 -1.81
N ALA A 158 5.15 12.73 -2.11
CA ALA A 158 6.12 13.45 -1.28
C ALA A 158 5.83 14.95 -1.22
N SER A 159 5.47 15.56 -2.37
CA SER A 159 5.09 16.97 -2.43
C SER A 159 3.85 17.26 -1.57
N ALA A 160 2.84 16.38 -1.62
CA ALA A 160 1.65 16.51 -0.78
C ALA A 160 1.98 16.42 0.72
N ARG A 161 2.80 15.43 1.11
CA ARG A 161 3.25 15.28 2.50
C ARG A 161 4.10 16.49 2.95
N ALA A 162 5.02 16.97 2.13
CA ALA A 162 5.85 18.13 2.44
C ALA A 162 5.02 19.41 2.62
N GLN A 163 4.00 19.61 1.78
CA GLN A 163 3.07 20.73 1.92
C GLN A 163 2.30 20.69 3.25
N ARG A 164 1.84 19.51 3.67
CA ARG A 164 1.14 19.32 4.96
C ARG A 164 2.07 19.43 6.17
N ALA A 165 3.29 18.92 6.06
CA ALA A 165 4.28 18.94 7.14
C ALA A 165 4.93 20.32 7.33
N GLY A 166 4.87 21.20 6.32
CA GLY A 166 5.49 22.53 6.36
C GLY A 166 7.02 22.50 6.19
N HIS A 167 7.60 21.37 5.79
CA HIS A 167 9.02 21.24 5.48
C HIS A 167 9.26 20.23 4.35
N PRO A 168 10.36 20.35 3.60
CA PRO A 168 10.71 19.37 2.57
C PRO A 168 10.84 17.96 3.15
N LEU A 169 10.41 16.97 2.38
CA LEU A 169 10.69 15.56 2.65
C LEU A 169 11.69 15.03 1.65
N MET A 170 12.68 14.28 2.15
CA MET A 170 13.69 13.65 1.31
C MET A 170 13.09 12.37 0.70
N LEU A 171 13.07 12.33 -0.64
CA LEU A 171 12.82 11.11 -1.38
C LEU A 171 14.14 10.37 -1.61
N SER A 172 14.12 9.05 -1.50
CA SER A 172 15.21 8.23 -2.00
C SER A 172 14.97 7.91 -3.48
N THR A 173 16.04 7.64 -4.24
CA THR A 173 15.88 6.82 -5.44
C THR A 173 15.25 5.49 -5.08
N GLN A 174 14.56 4.85 -6.03
CA GLN A 174 13.97 3.55 -5.78
C GLN A 174 15.04 2.57 -5.27
N ILE A 175 14.82 2.00 -4.09
CA ILE A 175 15.72 1.00 -3.54
C ILE A 175 15.31 -0.41 -3.97
N PRO A 176 16.25 -1.37 -4.09
CA PRO A 176 15.92 -2.76 -4.33
C PRO A 176 15.04 -3.37 -3.23
N TRP A 177 14.21 -4.34 -3.58
CA TRP A 177 13.29 -4.99 -2.65
C TRP A 177 14.00 -5.70 -1.49
N GLU A 178 15.18 -6.27 -1.75
CA GLU A 178 16.02 -6.91 -0.74
C GLU A 178 16.46 -5.90 0.34
N MET A 179 16.76 -4.67 -0.08
CA MET A 179 17.14 -3.60 0.84
C MET A 179 15.93 -3.05 1.59
N LEU A 180 14.76 -3.01 0.95
CA LEU A 180 13.51 -2.63 1.63
C LEU A 180 13.13 -3.66 2.70
N ALA A 181 13.33 -4.95 2.43
CA ALA A 181 13.04 -6.05 3.35
C ALA A 181 14.04 -6.19 4.51
N ASP A 182 15.14 -5.44 4.51
CA ASP A 182 16.14 -5.52 5.58
C ASP A 182 15.62 -4.83 6.85
N ARG A 183 15.26 -5.65 7.85
CA ARG A 183 14.76 -5.19 9.16
C ARG A 183 15.72 -4.23 9.87
N ARG A 184 17.03 -4.26 9.56
CA ARG A 184 18.02 -3.33 10.14
C ARG A 184 17.83 -1.87 9.69
N ARG A 185 17.06 -1.63 8.62
CA ARG A 185 16.71 -0.28 8.16
C ARG A 185 15.87 0.50 9.18
N HIS A 186 15.06 -0.19 9.99
CA HIS A 186 14.16 0.45 10.94
C HIS A 186 14.80 0.66 12.33
N SER A 187 15.92 0.01 12.64
CA SER A 187 16.63 0.16 13.93
C SER A 187 17.47 1.43 14.08
N LEU A 188 17.40 2.37 13.12
CA LEU A 188 18.23 3.58 13.07
C LEU A 188 17.42 4.88 12.89
N ARG A 189 16.11 4.86 13.13
CA ARG A 189 15.22 6.04 12.98
C ARG A 189 14.45 6.32 14.25
#